data_AF-A0A7J6Q399-F1
#
_entry.id   AF-A0A7J6Q399-F1
#
_cell.length_a   1.000
_cell.length_b   1.000
_cell.length_c   1.000
_cell.angle_alpha   90.00
_cell.angle_beta   90.00
_cell.angle_gamma   90.00
#
_symmetry.space_group_name_H-M   'P 1'
#
loop_
_entity.id
_entity.type
_entity.pdbx_description
1 polymer ?
#
loop_
_entity_poly.entity_id
_entity_poly.type
_entity_poly.pdbx_seq_one_letter_code
_entity_poly.pdbx_strand_id
1 'polypeptide(L)'
;MLHADLSRRDQVTYSENRPQPIISIEDAIREQSFHELNFAGGGDKACIHKVLDLHMGSNIEEVIAFCRSRPDEYAVVSGRFKMAGQEHFYFETQGARAVPADGGTEVEVFSSTQHPHETQMFIAEVLGIPFNRVVVRTKRIGGGFGGKESRACILAPYAALAAVKFNCPARFQMDRDVDMANSGKRHA
;
A
#
# COMPACT_ATOMS: atom_id res chain seq x y z
N MET A 1 -8.26 -24.48 9.13
CA MET A 1 -8.40 -25.35 7.95
C MET A 1 -9.80 -25.33 7.33
N LEU A 2 -10.90 -25.42 8.09
CA LEU A 2 -12.27 -25.45 7.50
C LEU A 2 -12.68 -24.20 6.68
N HIS A 3 -12.23 -22.99 7.04
CA HIS A 3 -12.69 -21.75 6.37
C HIS A 3 -12.05 -21.50 5.00
N ALA A 4 -10.79 -21.88 4.79
CA ALA A 4 -10.12 -21.72 3.49
C ALA A 4 -10.71 -22.62 2.39
N ASP A 5 -11.33 -23.74 2.77
CA ASP A 5 -11.99 -24.65 1.83
C ASP A 5 -13.35 -24.14 1.34
N LEU A 6 -14.01 -23.25 2.09
CA LEU A 6 -15.29 -22.67 1.67
C LEU A 6 -15.10 -21.60 0.59
N SER A 7 -14.12 -20.71 0.74
CA SER A 7 -13.85 -19.66 -0.26
C SER A 7 -13.41 -20.20 -1.61
N ARG A 8 -12.87 -21.43 -1.67
CA ARG A 8 -12.49 -22.11 -2.93
C ARG A 8 -13.70 -22.63 -3.72
N ARG A 9 -14.89 -22.64 -3.12
CA ARG A 9 -16.12 -23.10 -3.78
C ARG A 9 -16.81 -21.99 -4.58
N ASP A 10 -16.44 -20.73 -4.32
CA ASP A 10 -17.00 -19.60 -5.03
C ASP A 10 -16.41 -19.53 -6.45
N GLN A 11 -17.28 -19.63 -7.46
CA GLN A 11 -16.89 -19.48 -8.86
C GLN A 11 -17.08 -18.04 -9.30
N VAL A 12 -15.97 -17.37 -9.62
CA VAL A 12 -15.97 -16.02 -10.18
C VAL A 12 -15.67 -16.11 -11.67
N THR A 13 -16.54 -15.52 -12.50
CA THR A 13 -16.30 -15.40 -13.95
C THR A 13 -15.74 -14.02 -14.23
N TYR A 14 -14.67 -13.95 -15.02
CA TYR A 14 -14.00 -12.71 -15.38
C TYR A 14 -14.20 -12.42 -16.88
N SER A 15 -14.30 -11.14 -17.23
CA SER A 15 -14.15 -10.65 -18.59
C SER A 15 -12.97 -9.70 -18.65
N GLU A 16 -12.13 -9.81 -19.68
CA GLU A 16 -11.01 -8.90 -19.86
C GLU A 16 -11.51 -7.55 -20.37
N ASN A 17 -11.28 -6.50 -19.59
CA ASN A 17 -11.67 -5.13 -19.94
C ASN A 17 -10.61 -4.40 -20.78
N ARG A 18 -9.46 -5.03 -21.02
CA ARG A 18 -8.38 -4.52 -21.87
C ARG A 18 -7.65 -5.67 -22.57
N PRO A 19 -7.22 -5.51 -23.83
CA PRO A 19 -6.55 -6.56 -24.57
C PRO A 19 -5.13 -6.86 -24.07
N GLN A 20 -4.45 -5.88 -23.44
CA GLN A 20 -3.13 -6.10 -22.84
C GLN A 20 -3.02 -5.44 -21.46
N PRO A 21 -2.52 -6.17 -20.45
CA PRO A 21 -2.31 -5.59 -19.15
C PRO A 21 -1.02 -4.75 -19.07
N ILE A 22 -1.15 -3.52 -18.57
CA ILE A 22 -0.02 -2.70 -18.11
C ILE A 22 0.51 -3.34 -16.83
N ILE A 23 1.74 -3.85 -16.89
CA ILE A 23 2.40 -4.52 -15.76
C ILE A 23 3.77 -3.90 -15.50
N SER A 24 4.57 -3.65 -16.54
CA SER A 24 5.91 -3.10 -16.37
C SER A 24 5.93 -1.56 -16.34
N ILE A 25 7.06 -1.00 -15.88
CA ILE A 25 7.30 0.44 -15.95
C ILE A 25 7.34 0.91 -17.42
N GLU A 26 7.92 0.11 -18.32
CA GLU A 26 7.94 0.42 -19.74
C GLU A 26 6.54 0.42 -20.37
N ASP A 27 5.66 -0.49 -19.95
CA ASP A 27 4.26 -0.48 -20.39
C ASP A 27 3.55 0.78 -19.91
N ALA A 28 3.74 1.17 -18.63
CA ALA A 28 3.16 2.38 -18.08
C ALA A 28 3.64 3.65 -18.79
N ILE A 29 4.94 3.71 -19.15
CA ILE A 29 5.50 4.82 -19.96
C ILE A 29 4.89 4.84 -21.36
N ARG A 30 4.76 3.69 -22.02
CA ARG A 30 4.19 3.59 -23.37
C ARG A 30 2.72 4.04 -23.39
N GLU A 31 1.95 3.58 -22.42
CA GLU A 31 0.51 3.85 -22.30
C GLU A 31 0.19 5.15 -21.55
N GLN A 32 1.21 5.92 -21.13
CA GLN A 32 1.07 7.15 -20.36
C GLN A 32 0.20 6.98 -19.09
N SER A 33 0.30 5.82 -18.43
CA SER A 33 -0.50 5.48 -17.26
C SER A 33 0.27 5.82 -15.98
N PHE A 34 -0.04 6.99 -15.41
CA PHE A 34 0.63 7.52 -14.24
C PHE A 34 -0.37 7.87 -13.14
N HIS A 35 0.05 7.72 -11.87
CA HIS A 35 -0.69 8.30 -10.76
C HIS A 35 -0.44 9.80 -10.70
N GLU A 36 -1.49 10.59 -10.87
CA GLU A 36 -1.45 12.03 -10.70
C GLU A 36 -1.40 12.38 -9.21
N LEU A 37 -0.36 13.13 -8.80
CA LEU A 37 -0.29 13.65 -7.44
C LEU A 37 -0.80 15.10 -7.41
N ASN A 38 -1.86 15.32 -6.65
CA ASN A 38 -2.26 16.66 -6.23
C ASN A 38 -1.63 16.93 -4.86
N PHE A 39 -0.42 17.49 -4.84
CA PHE A 39 0.10 18.04 -3.59
C PHE A 39 -0.81 19.18 -3.12
N ALA A 40 -1.01 19.28 -1.81
CA ALA A 40 -1.74 20.39 -1.19
C ALA A 40 -1.00 21.70 -1.50
N GLY A 41 -1.40 22.38 -2.58
CA GLY A 41 -0.67 23.52 -3.11
C GLY A 41 -1.05 23.94 -4.54
N GLY A 42 -1.81 23.14 -5.28
CA GLY A 42 -2.40 23.57 -6.56
C GLY A 42 -1.36 24.08 -7.56
N GLY A 43 -0.61 23.17 -8.19
CA GLY A 43 0.34 23.52 -9.24
C GLY A 43 0.83 22.27 -9.95
N ASP A 44 0.67 22.27 -11.27
CA ASP A 44 1.10 21.36 -12.33
C ASP A 44 1.30 19.85 -12.07
N LYS A 45 0.83 19.09 -13.06
CA LYS A 45 0.91 17.63 -13.23
C LYS A 45 2.30 17.07 -12.86
N ALA A 46 2.47 16.62 -11.63
CA ALA A 46 3.67 15.92 -11.19
C ALA A 46 3.37 14.43 -11.01
N CYS A 47 4.01 13.61 -11.84
CA CYS A 47 4.21 12.19 -11.54
C CYS A 47 5.32 12.10 -10.49
N ILE A 48 5.32 11.09 -9.61
CA ILE A 48 6.44 10.84 -8.66
C ILE A 48 7.83 10.83 -9.37
N HIS A 49 7.85 10.49 -10.66
CA HIS A 49 9.05 10.46 -11.50
C HIS A 49 9.31 11.72 -12.33
N LYS A 50 8.38 12.69 -12.37
CA LYS A 50 8.66 14.03 -12.92
C LYS A 50 9.31 14.84 -11.80
N VAL A 51 10.56 14.47 -11.54
CA VAL A 51 11.63 15.28 -10.99
C VAL A 51 11.16 16.24 -9.90
N LEU A 52 11.42 15.89 -8.63
CA LEU A 52 11.90 16.92 -7.71
C LEU A 52 13.20 17.42 -8.34
N ASP A 53 13.08 18.36 -9.25
CA ASP A 53 14.15 19.13 -9.85
C ASP A 53 14.67 20.07 -8.76
N LEU A 54 15.22 19.48 -7.70
CA LEU A 54 15.96 20.15 -6.64
C LEU A 54 17.31 20.57 -7.26
N HIS A 55 17.26 21.61 -8.09
CA HIS A 55 18.43 22.23 -8.66
C HIS A 55 19.12 23.07 -7.58
N MET A 56 20.11 22.49 -6.92
CA MET A 56 21.07 23.22 -6.09
C MET A 56 22.27 23.61 -6.97
N GLY A 57 22.28 24.84 -7.51
CA GLY A 57 23.45 25.40 -8.23
C GLY A 57 23.33 25.50 -9.75
N SER A 58 24.48 25.40 -10.44
CA SER A 58 24.67 25.59 -11.89
C SER A 58 23.88 24.60 -12.74
N ASN A 59 23.53 25.00 -13.97
CA ASN A 59 22.78 24.19 -14.93
C ASN A 59 23.58 22.91 -15.29
N ILE A 60 22.93 21.74 -15.22
CA ILE A 60 23.57 20.45 -15.49
C ILE A 60 24.12 20.34 -16.92
N GLU A 61 23.50 21.00 -17.90
CA GLU A 61 23.99 21.04 -19.28
C GLU A 61 25.33 21.75 -19.37
N GLU A 62 25.50 22.86 -18.64
CA GLU A 62 26.76 23.61 -18.55
C GLU A 62 27.84 22.78 -17.87
N VAL A 63 27.50 22.04 -16.81
CA VAL A 63 28.41 21.13 -16.11
C VAL A 63 28.87 20.01 -17.04
N ILE A 64 27.94 19.38 -17.78
CA ILE A 64 28.27 18.33 -18.75
C ILE A 64 29.18 18.89 -19.85
N ALA A 65 28.88 20.09 -20.38
CA ALA A 65 29.71 20.74 -21.38
C ALA A 65 31.12 21.05 -20.84
N PHE A 66 31.23 21.55 -19.61
CA PHE A 66 32.49 21.79 -18.93
C PHE A 66 33.32 20.52 -18.78
N CYS A 67 32.73 19.42 -18.28
CA CYS A 67 33.43 18.15 -18.15
C CYS A 67 33.90 17.61 -19.51
N ARG A 68 33.06 17.72 -20.55
CA ARG A 68 33.44 17.32 -21.92
C ARG A 68 34.54 18.18 -22.53
N SER A 69 34.71 19.43 -22.09
CA SER A 69 35.77 20.33 -22.55
C SER A 69 37.16 19.97 -22.01
N ARG A 70 37.23 19.12 -20.96
CA ARG A 70 38.47 18.68 -20.30
C ARG A 70 38.50 17.15 -20.14
N PRO A 71 38.56 16.40 -21.25
CA PRO A 71 38.47 14.93 -21.22
C PRO A 71 39.65 14.25 -20.51
N ASP A 72 40.79 14.94 -20.38
CA ASP A 72 41.97 14.43 -19.66
C ASP A 72 41.84 14.55 -18.13
N GLU A 73 40.91 15.39 -17.64
CA GLU A 73 40.63 15.61 -16.22
C GLU A 73 39.33 14.94 -15.77
N TYR A 74 38.34 14.83 -16.66
CA TYR A 74 36.99 14.38 -16.32
C TYR A 74 36.39 13.41 -17.34
N ALA A 75 35.56 12.49 -16.86
CA ALA A 75 34.78 11.58 -17.68
C ALA A 75 33.28 11.78 -17.45
N VAL A 76 32.49 11.76 -18.52
CA VAL A 76 31.02 11.75 -18.46
C VAL A 76 30.53 10.34 -18.74
N VAL A 77 29.90 9.71 -17.76
CA VAL A 77 29.37 8.34 -17.86
C VAL A 77 27.85 8.39 -17.83
N SER A 78 27.21 7.64 -18.74
CA SER A 78 25.76 7.47 -18.78
C SER A 78 25.40 5.99 -18.74
N GLY A 79 24.25 5.68 -18.14
CA GLY A 79 23.78 4.32 -18.00
C GLY A 79 22.35 4.26 -17.49
N ARG A 80 21.77 3.06 -17.53
CA ARG A 80 20.47 2.75 -16.93
C ARG A 80 20.66 1.58 -16.00
N PHE A 81 20.00 1.62 -14.85
CA PHE A 81 19.93 0.51 -13.92
C PHE A 81 18.47 0.26 -13.54
N LYS A 82 18.17 -0.99 -13.19
CA LYS A 82 16.87 -1.39 -12.67
C LYS A 82 17.07 -1.91 -11.25
N MET A 83 16.17 -1.55 -10.35
CA MET A 83 16.12 -2.12 -9.01
C MET A 83 14.83 -2.93 -8.89
N ALA A 84 14.89 -4.04 -8.16
CA ALA A 84 13.71 -4.86 -7.93
C ALA A 84 12.96 -4.37 -6.69
N GLY A 85 11.65 -4.65 -6.67
CA GLY A 85 10.87 -4.51 -5.45
C GLY A 85 11.32 -5.49 -4.37
N GLN A 86 10.94 -5.20 -3.13
CA GLN A 86 11.35 -5.97 -1.96
C GLN A 86 10.16 -6.19 -1.02
N GLU A 87 9.94 -7.43 -0.62
CA GLU A 87 8.91 -7.78 0.36
C GLU A 87 9.36 -7.41 1.78
N HIS A 88 8.42 -7.00 2.63
CA HIS A 88 8.67 -6.64 4.02
C HIS A 88 9.06 -7.86 4.85
N PHE A 89 8.35 -8.97 4.62
CA PHE A 89 8.55 -10.25 5.28
C PHE A 89 8.57 -10.18 6.82
N TYR A 90 7.72 -9.32 7.40
CA TYR A 90 7.46 -9.33 8.85
C TYR A 90 7.04 -10.73 9.31
N PHE A 91 7.51 -11.20 10.46
CA PHE A 91 7.26 -12.57 10.88
C PHE A 91 5.80 -12.82 11.27
N GLU A 92 5.15 -11.85 11.90
CA GLU A 92 3.71 -11.88 12.11
C GLU A 92 3.02 -11.33 10.86
N THR A 93 2.26 -12.14 10.12
CA THR A 93 1.47 -11.69 8.95
C THR A 93 0.41 -10.65 9.33
N GLN A 94 -0.22 -10.00 8.35
CA GLN A 94 -1.35 -9.12 8.59
C GLN A 94 -2.45 -9.86 9.37
N GLY A 95 -2.96 -9.22 10.40
CA GLY A 95 -3.97 -9.81 11.26
C GLY A 95 -4.76 -8.77 12.05
N ALA A 96 -6.04 -9.05 12.25
CA ALA A 96 -6.94 -8.26 13.07
C ALA A 96 -7.99 -9.14 13.74
N ARG A 97 -8.39 -8.77 14.96
CA ARG A 97 -9.52 -9.36 15.68
C ARG A 97 -10.47 -8.25 16.08
N ALA A 98 -11.72 -8.36 15.70
CA ALA A 98 -12.78 -7.44 16.07
C ALA A 98 -13.73 -8.08 17.07
N VAL A 99 -14.19 -7.29 18.04
CA VAL A 99 -15.16 -7.66 19.05
C VAL A 99 -16.28 -6.63 18.98
N PRO A 100 -17.49 -7.01 18.56
CA PRO A 100 -18.61 -6.09 18.52
C PRO A 100 -19.14 -5.86 19.94
N ALA A 101 -19.68 -4.66 20.18
CA ALA A 101 -20.37 -4.27 21.40
C ALA A 101 -21.71 -3.61 21.07
N ASP A 102 -22.55 -3.41 22.09
CA ASP A 102 -23.84 -2.73 21.97
C ASP A 102 -24.70 -3.24 20.80
N GLY A 103 -24.81 -4.57 20.69
CA GLY A 103 -25.59 -5.22 19.62
C GLY A 103 -25.03 -5.02 18.21
N GLY A 104 -23.74 -4.72 18.07
CA GLY A 104 -23.08 -4.46 16.79
C GLY A 104 -23.01 -2.98 16.40
N THR A 105 -23.43 -2.06 17.29
CA THR A 105 -23.34 -0.62 17.02
C THR A 105 -21.98 -0.01 17.39
N GLU A 106 -21.16 -0.75 18.14
CA GLU A 106 -19.79 -0.42 18.49
C GLU A 106 -18.84 -1.58 18.17
N VAL A 107 -17.56 -1.28 17.97
CA VAL A 107 -16.55 -2.31 17.72
C VAL A 107 -15.19 -1.95 18.31
N GLU A 108 -14.62 -2.90 19.04
CA GLU A 108 -13.22 -2.86 19.47
C GLU A 108 -12.38 -3.78 18.59
N VAL A 109 -11.29 -3.27 18.02
CA VAL A 109 -10.45 -3.98 17.07
C VAL A 109 -9.01 -4.03 17.55
N PHE A 110 -8.49 -5.24 17.71
CA PHE A 110 -7.08 -5.51 17.98
C PHE A 110 -6.39 -5.79 16.65
N SER A 111 -5.58 -4.85 16.17
CA SER A 111 -4.98 -4.91 14.84
C SER A 111 -3.45 -4.94 14.92
N SER A 112 -2.81 -5.74 14.07
CA SER A 112 -1.37 -5.66 13.84
C SER A 112 -1.10 -4.51 12.87
N THR A 113 -1.13 -3.28 13.38
CA THR A 113 -1.00 -2.03 12.60
C THR A 113 0.02 -1.09 13.21
N GLN A 114 0.76 -0.37 12.37
CA GLN A 114 1.61 0.76 12.77
C GLN A 114 0.82 2.06 12.92
N HIS A 115 -0.39 2.14 12.35
CA HIS A 115 -1.20 3.36 12.34
C HIS A 115 -2.64 3.11 12.82
N PRO A 116 -2.86 2.96 14.16
CA PRO A 116 -4.18 2.68 14.71
C PRO A 116 -5.24 3.73 14.39
N HIS A 117 -4.84 5.00 14.32
CA HIS A 117 -5.73 6.12 14.00
C HIS A 117 -6.31 6.01 12.58
N GLU A 118 -5.47 5.84 11.57
CA GLU A 118 -5.95 5.63 10.20
C GLU A 118 -6.75 4.32 10.08
N THR A 119 -6.32 3.25 10.76
CA THR A 119 -7.09 2.00 10.81
C THR A 119 -8.50 2.23 11.38
N GLN A 120 -8.64 3.02 12.45
CA GLN A 120 -9.95 3.40 13.02
C GLN A 120 -10.79 4.16 11.99
N MET A 121 -10.16 5.07 11.23
CA MET A 121 -10.86 5.87 10.23
C MET A 121 -11.47 5.00 9.14
N PHE A 122 -10.68 4.09 8.55
CA PHE A 122 -11.14 3.18 7.50
C PHE A 122 -12.23 2.22 8.00
N ILE A 123 -12.14 1.74 9.25
CA ILE A 123 -13.18 0.87 9.82
C ILE A 123 -14.50 1.62 9.96
N ALA A 124 -14.46 2.84 10.51
CA ALA A 124 -15.65 3.67 10.68
C ALA A 124 -16.31 3.99 9.33
N GLU A 125 -15.51 4.32 8.31
CA GLU A 125 -16.00 4.58 6.95
C GLU A 125 -16.66 3.36 6.33
N VAL A 126 -16.02 2.18 6.39
CA VAL A 126 -16.58 0.92 5.83
C VAL A 126 -17.87 0.51 6.53
N LEU A 127 -17.96 0.71 7.85
CA LEU A 127 -19.16 0.39 8.63
C LEU A 127 -20.25 1.47 8.51
N GLY A 128 -19.92 2.66 8.02
CA GLY A 128 -20.83 3.81 7.97
C GLY A 128 -21.21 4.33 9.37
N ILE A 129 -20.31 4.24 10.35
CA ILE A 129 -20.54 4.68 11.73
C ILE A 129 -19.56 5.79 12.15
N PRO A 130 -19.86 6.61 13.16
CA PRO A 130 -18.94 7.64 13.64
C PRO A 130 -17.65 7.06 14.26
N PHE A 131 -16.53 7.77 14.14
CA PHE A 131 -15.22 7.31 14.65
C PHE A 131 -15.22 6.96 16.15
N ASN A 132 -16.03 7.64 16.97
CA ASN A 132 -16.11 7.38 18.41
C ASN A 132 -16.75 6.02 18.77
N ARG A 133 -17.39 5.33 17.81
CA ARG A 133 -17.93 3.97 17.96
C ARG A 133 -16.92 2.88 17.61
N VAL A 134 -15.73 3.26 17.17
CA VAL A 134 -14.64 2.34 16.79
C VAL A 134 -13.45 2.58 17.71
N VAL A 135 -12.96 1.53 18.36
CA VAL A 135 -11.72 1.58 19.15
C VAL A 135 -10.70 0.64 18.53
N VAL A 136 -9.53 1.14 18.12
CA VAL A 136 -8.44 0.30 17.62
C VAL A 136 -7.32 0.24 18.66
N ARG A 137 -6.87 -0.98 18.99
CA ARG A 137 -5.77 -1.22 19.93
C ARG A 137 -4.66 -2.02 19.29
N THR A 138 -3.43 -1.58 19.54
CA THR A 138 -2.21 -2.29 19.15
C THR A 138 -1.30 -2.39 20.37
N LYS A 139 -0.99 -3.61 20.82
CA LYS A 139 -0.06 -3.81 21.95
C LYS A 139 1.39 -3.94 21.49
N ARG A 140 1.63 -4.81 20.51
CA ARG A 140 2.92 -5.08 19.86
C ARG A 140 2.65 -5.68 18.47
N ILE A 141 3.61 -5.57 17.57
CA ILE A 141 3.56 -6.19 16.24
C ILE A 141 4.84 -6.99 15.98
N GLY A 142 4.73 -8.15 15.33
CA GLY A 142 5.86 -9.02 14.97
C GLY A 142 6.56 -8.59 13.68
N GLY A 143 7.01 -7.32 13.66
CA GLY A 143 7.57 -6.66 12.48
C GLY A 143 6.50 -5.93 11.66
N GLY A 144 6.92 -4.85 10.96
CA GLY A 144 6.05 -4.02 10.12
C GLY A 144 6.78 -3.44 8.91
N PHE A 145 7.91 -2.76 9.14
CA PHE A 145 8.81 -2.24 8.08
C PHE A 145 8.12 -1.34 7.03
N GLY A 146 7.04 -0.64 7.43
CA GLY A 146 6.19 0.17 6.54
C GLY A 146 5.00 -0.60 5.95
N GLY A 147 5.10 -1.92 5.83
CA GLY A 147 4.04 -2.78 5.30
C GLY A 147 2.80 -2.87 6.18
N LYS A 148 2.85 -2.39 7.43
CA LYS A 148 1.70 -2.34 8.36
C LYS A 148 1.23 -0.92 8.68
N GLU A 149 1.72 0.08 7.94
CA GLU A 149 1.26 1.46 8.09
C GLU A 149 -0.12 1.64 7.46
N SER A 150 -0.22 1.49 6.14
CA SER A 150 -1.48 1.67 5.39
C SER A 150 -2.19 0.36 5.04
N ARG A 151 -1.45 -0.74 4.86
CA ARG A 151 -2.03 -2.01 4.36
C ARG A 151 -2.85 -2.75 5.43
N ALA A 152 -2.53 -2.53 6.71
CA ALA A 152 -3.34 -3.02 7.82
C ALA A 152 -4.76 -2.42 7.81
N CYS A 153 -4.93 -1.21 7.26
CA CYS A 153 -6.22 -0.53 7.12
C CYS A 153 -7.17 -1.21 6.13
N ILE A 154 -6.69 -2.14 5.29
CA ILE A 154 -7.53 -2.92 4.38
C ILE A 154 -8.08 -4.17 5.09
N LEU A 155 -7.26 -4.85 5.89
CA LEU A 155 -7.66 -6.11 6.54
C LEU A 155 -8.56 -5.89 7.76
N ALA A 156 -8.27 -4.89 8.59
CA ALA A 156 -9.01 -4.67 9.83
C ALA A 156 -10.51 -4.38 9.62
N PRO A 157 -10.93 -3.61 8.59
CA PRO A 157 -12.35 -3.46 8.25
C PRO A 157 -13.06 -4.77 7.90
N TYR A 158 -12.41 -5.76 7.29
CA TYR A 158 -13.05 -7.05 7.02
C TYR A 158 -13.43 -7.79 8.30
N ALA A 159 -12.53 -7.78 9.30
CA ALA A 159 -12.82 -8.35 10.60
C ALA A 159 -13.96 -7.59 11.31
N ALA A 160 -13.92 -6.25 11.26
CA ALA A 160 -14.95 -5.41 11.88
C ALA A 160 -16.33 -5.61 11.23
N LEU A 161 -16.40 -5.64 9.90
CA LEU A 161 -17.63 -5.86 9.14
C LEU A 161 -18.26 -7.21 9.47
N ALA A 162 -17.45 -8.28 9.47
CA ALA A 162 -17.93 -9.61 9.86
C ALA A 162 -18.43 -9.62 11.31
N ALA A 163 -17.68 -9.00 12.22
CA ALA A 163 -18.02 -8.97 13.63
C ALA A 163 -19.36 -8.25 13.89
N VAL A 164 -19.55 -7.07 13.31
CA VAL A 164 -20.78 -6.29 13.44
C VAL A 164 -21.96 -7.01 12.79
N LYS A 165 -21.79 -7.51 11.55
CA LYS A 165 -22.87 -8.17 10.80
C LYS A 165 -23.45 -9.38 11.53
N PHE A 166 -22.60 -10.18 12.17
CA PHE A 166 -23.01 -11.38 12.88
C PHE A 166 -23.14 -11.18 14.39
N ASN A 167 -22.88 -9.96 14.88
CA ASN A 167 -22.80 -9.62 16.30
C ASN A 167 -21.99 -10.66 17.11
N CYS A 168 -20.86 -11.10 16.55
CA CYS A 168 -19.97 -12.06 17.19
C CYS A 168 -18.49 -11.68 16.95
N PRO A 169 -17.56 -12.02 17.85
CA PRO A 169 -16.14 -11.74 17.61
C PRO A 169 -15.63 -12.43 16.35
N ALA A 170 -14.93 -11.68 15.50
CA ALA A 170 -14.34 -12.19 14.26
C ALA A 170 -12.82 -11.95 14.24
N ARG A 171 -12.07 -12.89 13.65
CA ARG A 171 -10.62 -12.77 13.50
C ARG A 171 -10.20 -13.10 12.07
N PHE A 172 -9.32 -12.28 11.54
CA PHE A 172 -8.59 -12.54 10.30
C PHE A 172 -7.09 -12.57 10.60
N GLN A 173 -6.43 -13.60 10.07
CA GLN A 173 -4.97 -13.71 10.02
C GLN A 173 -4.66 -14.24 8.63
N MET A 174 -3.83 -13.53 7.86
CA MET A 174 -3.46 -14.00 6.53
C MET A 174 -2.42 -15.12 6.63
N ASP A 175 -2.57 -16.13 5.80
CA ASP A 175 -1.47 -17.04 5.49
C ASP A 175 -0.41 -16.28 4.68
N ARG A 176 0.85 -16.74 4.73
CA ARG A 176 1.99 -16.00 4.20
C ARG A 176 1.87 -15.71 2.70
N ASP A 177 1.40 -16.67 1.93
CA ASP A 177 1.19 -16.54 0.49
C ASP A 177 0.14 -15.48 0.15
N VAL A 178 -0.99 -15.49 0.87
CA VAL A 178 -2.04 -14.47 0.75
C VAL A 178 -1.51 -13.09 1.16
N ASP A 179 -0.75 -13.02 2.26
CA ASP A 179 -0.14 -11.79 2.75
C ASP A 179 0.76 -11.14 1.69
N MET A 180 1.72 -11.89 1.15
CA MET A 180 2.66 -11.42 0.14
C MET A 180 1.98 -11.04 -1.19
N ALA A 181 0.87 -11.69 -1.53
CA ALA A 181 0.11 -11.35 -2.74
C ALA A 181 -0.68 -10.04 -2.60
N ASN A 182 -1.06 -9.64 -1.37
CA ASN A 182 -2.02 -8.56 -1.14
C ASN A 182 -1.43 -7.30 -0.49
N SER A 183 -0.36 -7.41 0.31
CA SER A 183 0.16 -6.29 1.09
C SER A 183 0.97 -5.29 0.25
N GLY A 184 1.36 -5.63 -0.96
CA GLY A 184 2.31 -4.84 -1.72
C GLY A 184 3.69 -4.80 -1.06
N LYS A 185 4.62 -4.09 -1.70
CA LYS A 185 6.06 -4.19 -1.45
C LYS A 185 6.76 -2.87 -1.75
N ARG A 186 8.06 -2.80 -1.49
CA ARG A 186 8.90 -1.68 -1.96
C ARG A 186 8.74 -1.54 -3.48
N HIS A 187 8.60 -0.29 -3.93
CA HIS A 187 8.54 0.04 -5.36
C HIS A 187 9.78 -0.49 -6.09
N ALA A 188 9.56 -1.03 -7.27
CA ALA A 188 10.59 -1.41 -8.23
C ALA A 188 10.96 -0.22 -9.11
#